data_AF-A0A5J4YG24-F1
#
_entry.id   AF-A0A5J4YG24-F1
#
_cell.length_a   1.000
_cell.length_b   1.000
_cell.length_c   1.000
_cell.angle_alpha   90.00
_cell.angle_beta   90.00
_cell.angle_gamma   90.00
#
_symmetry.space_group_name_H-M   'P 1'
#
loop_
_entity.id
_entity.type
_entity.pdbx_description
1 polymer ?
#
loop_
_entity_poly.entity_id
_entity_poly.type
_entity_poly.pdbx_seq_one_letter_code
_entity_poly.pdbx_strand_id
1 'polypeptide(L)'
;MDYTSLRDALQQGDFQQADDLTRAALIKLAGPDAEKRNWVYFSEVKFISNTDLQTIDKLWRAASKNRQGFSIQKEMWMQNRKQWTKFFKQIDWTVGEFNNYRKWPQDFSYDMSAAKGHLPLTNCLRGTQLFKAILEHPAFEKADSGGSNGSTPDWLK
;
A
#
# COMPACT_ATOMS: atom_id res chain seq x y z
N MET A 1 14.44 1.45 9.69
CA MET A 1 13.78 2.67 9.18
C MET A 1 13.04 3.33 10.34
N ASP A 2 12.93 4.66 10.39
CA ASP A 2 12.04 5.35 11.34
C ASP A 2 10.70 5.65 10.65
N TYR A 3 9.59 5.28 11.29
CA TYR A 3 8.23 5.41 10.78
C TYR A 3 7.39 6.45 11.53
N THR A 4 8.01 7.22 12.43
CA THR A 4 7.33 8.21 13.27
C THR A 4 6.50 9.19 12.45
N SER A 5 7.08 9.82 11.41
CA SER A 5 6.33 10.75 10.56
C SER A 5 5.15 10.09 9.84
N LEU A 6 5.31 8.84 9.38
CA LEU A 6 4.23 8.10 8.71
C LEU A 6 3.09 7.79 9.70
N ARG A 7 3.45 7.31 10.90
CA ARG A 7 2.49 7.06 11.99
C ARG A 7 1.72 8.34 12.32
N ASP A 8 2.41 9.45 12.50
CA ASP A 8 1.81 10.70 12.95
C ASP A 8 0.87 11.28 11.89
N ALA A 9 1.27 11.26 10.61
CA ALA A 9 0.39 11.67 9.51
C ALA A 9 -0.89 10.81 9.44
N LEU A 10 -0.74 9.49 9.57
CA LEU A 10 -1.87 8.55 9.60
C LEU A 10 -2.79 8.78 10.80
N GLN A 11 -2.24 9.02 12.00
CA GLN A 11 -3.02 9.33 13.21
C GLN A 11 -3.80 10.63 13.09
N GLN A 12 -3.24 11.62 12.40
CA GLN A 12 -3.90 12.91 12.15
C GLN A 12 -4.93 12.84 11.02
N GLY A 13 -5.02 11.71 10.30
CA GLY A 13 -5.89 11.56 9.14
C GLY A 13 -5.37 12.26 7.88
N ASP A 14 -4.12 12.69 7.87
CA ASP A 14 -3.46 13.25 6.68
C ASP A 14 -2.98 12.12 5.76
N PHE A 15 -3.95 11.50 5.08
CA PHE A 15 -3.68 10.34 4.24
C PHE A 15 -2.88 10.69 2.98
N GLN A 16 -2.92 11.94 2.52
CA GLN A 16 -2.10 12.38 1.39
C GLN A 16 -0.62 12.45 1.79
N GLN A 17 -0.31 13.10 2.91
CA GLN A 17 1.06 13.11 3.44
C GLN A 17 1.54 11.70 3.79
N ALA A 18 0.67 10.85 4.34
CA ALA A 18 1.01 9.45 4.63
C ALA A 18 1.35 8.65 3.35
N ASP A 19 0.66 8.90 2.24
CA ASP A 19 0.94 8.28 0.94
C ASP A 19 2.33 8.70 0.42
N ASP A 20 2.64 9.99 0.48
CA ASP A 20 3.95 10.51 0.09
C ASP A 20 5.10 9.96 0.97
N LEU A 21 4.88 9.86 2.28
CA LEU A 21 5.83 9.26 3.22
C LEU A 21 6.00 7.76 2.97
N THR A 22 4.93 7.06 2.59
CA THR A 22 5.00 5.64 2.24
C THR A 22 5.83 5.44 0.98
N ARG A 23 5.62 6.25 -0.06
CA ARG A 23 6.42 6.23 -1.29
C ARG A 23 7.89 6.53 -1.01
N ALA A 24 8.18 7.56 -0.21
CA ALA A 24 9.55 7.89 0.20
C ALA A 24 10.21 6.75 0.99
N ALA A 25 9.45 6.09 1.89
CA ALA A 25 9.95 4.94 2.63
C ALA A 25 10.29 3.76 1.72
N LEU A 26 9.44 3.42 0.76
CA LEU A 26 9.73 2.35 -0.22
C LEU A 26 10.98 2.65 -1.04
N ILE A 27 11.17 3.90 -1.46
CA ILE A 27 12.37 4.34 -2.19
C ILE A 27 13.63 4.13 -1.34
N LYS A 28 13.60 4.58 -0.08
CA LYS A 28 14.73 4.41 0.85
C LYS A 28 15.03 2.95 1.16
N LEU A 29 13.99 2.14 1.36
CA LEU A 29 14.14 0.71 1.65
C LEU A 29 14.66 -0.10 0.45
N ALA A 30 14.40 0.34 -0.77
CA ALA A 30 14.92 -0.28 -1.99
C ALA A 30 16.44 -0.02 -2.19
N GLY A 31 17.01 0.95 -1.48
CA GLY A 31 18.46 1.20 -1.40
C GLY A 31 18.95 2.43 -2.16
N PRO A 32 20.28 2.69 -2.14
CA PRO A 32 20.87 3.95 -2.59
C PRO A 32 20.58 4.32 -4.06
N ASP A 33 20.54 3.32 -4.95
CA ASP A 33 20.23 3.55 -6.36
C ASP A 33 18.77 3.99 -6.57
N ALA A 34 17.86 3.49 -5.75
CA ALA A 34 16.45 3.90 -5.75
C ALA A 34 16.29 5.32 -5.22
N GLU A 35 16.98 5.66 -4.12
CA GLU A 35 17.03 7.02 -3.58
C GLU A 35 17.55 8.01 -4.61
N LYS A 36 18.66 7.70 -5.30
CA LYS A 36 19.25 8.59 -6.31
C LYS A 36 18.31 8.91 -7.46
N ARG A 37 17.49 7.95 -7.90
CA ARG A 37 16.55 8.15 -9.02
C ARG A 37 15.12 8.50 -8.60
N ASN A 38 14.81 8.42 -7.31
CA ASN A 38 13.52 8.75 -6.71
C ASN A 38 12.33 7.85 -7.16
N TRP A 39 12.59 6.56 -7.43
CA TRP A 39 11.54 5.55 -7.67
C TRP A 39 12.10 4.12 -7.56
N VAL A 40 11.23 3.13 -7.38
CA VAL A 40 11.60 1.72 -7.12
C VAL A 40 11.39 0.86 -8.38
N TYR A 41 12.39 0.06 -8.76
CA TYR A 41 12.20 -1.02 -9.72
C TYR A 41 11.56 -2.23 -9.03
N PHE A 42 10.70 -2.96 -9.75
CA PHE A 42 10.08 -4.17 -9.21
C PHE A 42 11.10 -5.21 -8.72
N SER A 43 12.28 -5.27 -9.36
CA SER A 43 13.37 -6.19 -9.01
C SER A 43 14.04 -5.89 -7.67
N GLU A 44 13.84 -4.69 -7.12
CA GLU A 44 14.42 -4.27 -5.85
C GLU A 44 13.48 -4.47 -4.67
N VAL A 45 12.18 -4.68 -4.92
CA VAL A 45 11.20 -4.94 -3.87
C VAL A 45 11.62 -6.13 -3.01
N LYS A 46 12.30 -7.13 -3.59
CA LYS A 46 12.84 -8.29 -2.88
C LYS A 46 13.90 -7.96 -1.82
N PHE A 47 14.49 -6.77 -1.87
CA PHE A 47 15.49 -6.31 -0.88
C PHE A 47 14.84 -5.59 0.30
N ILE A 48 13.55 -5.24 0.19
CA ILE A 48 12.81 -4.63 1.29
C ILE A 48 12.49 -5.72 2.31
N SER A 49 12.79 -5.46 3.59
CA SER A 49 12.56 -6.47 4.63
C SER A 49 11.06 -6.75 4.83
N ASN A 50 10.74 -7.98 5.26
CA ASN A 50 9.37 -8.32 5.66
C ASN A 50 8.85 -7.40 6.77
N THR A 51 9.70 -7.10 7.76
CA THR A 51 9.35 -6.27 8.91
C THR A 51 8.96 -4.86 8.48
N ASP A 52 9.70 -4.25 7.55
CA ASP A 52 9.44 -2.89 7.09
C ASP A 52 8.10 -2.81 6.33
N LEU A 53 7.85 -3.71 5.37
CA LEU A 53 6.57 -3.75 4.65
C LEU A 53 5.38 -4.06 5.57
N GLN A 54 5.56 -4.97 6.53
CA GLN A 54 4.53 -5.27 7.53
C GLN A 54 4.27 -4.08 8.45
N THR A 55 5.30 -3.29 8.78
CA THR A 55 5.15 -2.09 9.63
C THR A 55 4.33 -1.02 8.91
N ILE A 56 4.69 -0.72 7.65
CA ILE A 56 3.94 0.21 6.80
C ILE A 56 2.47 -0.24 6.70
N ASP A 57 2.24 -1.50 6.38
CA ASP A 57 0.88 -2.05 6.23
C ASP A 57 0.06 -2.01 7.53
N LYS A 58 0.67 -2.34 8.69
CA LYS A 58 0.00 -2.26 9.99
C LYS A 58 -0.41 -0.83 10.34
N LEU A 59 0.44 0.16 10.05
CA LEU A 59 0.12 1.57 10.29
C LEU A 59 -1.09 2.00 9.44
N TRP A 60 -1.06 1.71 8.14
CA TRP A 60 -2.18 2.00 7.23
C TRP A 60 -3.48 1.36 7.69
N ARG A 61 -3.45 0.07 8.04
CA ARG A 61 -4.64 -0.65 8.50
C ARG A 61 -5.19 -0.09 9.79
N ALA A 62 -4.35 0.20 10.77
CA ALA A 62 -4.82 0.71 12.06
C ALA A 62 -5.49 2.09 11.94
N ALA A 63 -4.89 3.01 11.19
CA ALA A 63 -5.46 4.36 11.00
C ALA A 63 -6.73 4.35 10.13
N SER A 64 -6.89 3.35 9.27
CA SER A 64 -8.03 3.26 8.33
C SER A 64 -9.14 2.29 8.73
N LYS A 65 -9.14 1.80 9.97
CA LYS A 65 -10.09 0.76 10.44
C LYS A 65 -10.07 -0.48 9.54
N ASN A 66 -8.86 -0.97 9.21
CA ASN A 66 -8.58 -2.09 8.31
C ASN A 66 -9.13 -1.93 6.87
N ARG A 67 -9.22 -0.69 6.36
CA ARG A 67 -9.70 -0.44 4.99
C ARG A 67 -8.60 -0.23 3.97
N GLN A 68 -7.45 0.29 4.39
CA GLN A 68 -6.32 0.65 3.53
C GLN A 68 -5.07 -0.17 3.92
N GLY A 69 -4.12 -0.30 2.99
CA GLY A 69 -2.88 -1.05 3.17
C GLY A 69 -2.61 -2.06 2.05
N PHE A 70 -1.34 -2.42 1.87
CA PHE A 70 -0.91 -3.36 0.82
C PHE A 70 -1.48 -4.77 1.01
N SER A 71 -1.65 -5.25 2.25
CA SER A 71 -2.30 -6.53 2.53
C SER A 71 -3.77 -6.54 2.12
N ILE A 72 -4.47 -5.41 2.31
CA ILE A 72 -5.86 -5.22 1.86
C ILE A 72 -5.93 -5.22 0.34
N GLN A 73 -5.03 -4.51 -0.33
CA GLN A 73 -4.90 -4.52 -1.78
C GLN A 73 -4.59 -5.92 -2.32
N LYS A 74 -3.71 -6.69 -1.67
CA LYS A 74 -3.42 -8.09 -2.02
C LYS A 74 -4.68 -8.94 -1.94
N GLU A 75 -5.43 -8.85 -0.85
CA GLU A 75 -6.70 -9.57 -0.68
C GLU A 75 -7.66 -9.28 -1.84
N MET A 76 -7.86 -7.99 -2.15
CA MET A 76 -8.77 -7.56 -3.21
C MET A 76 -8.27 -7.96 -4.61
N TRP A 77 -6.98 -7.86 -4.87
CA TRP A 77 -6.40 -8.32 -6.14
C TRP A 77 -6.60 -9.83 -6.33
N MET A 78 -6.46 -10.63 -5.27
CA MET A 78 -6.75 -12.06 -5.28
C MET A 78 -8.24 -12.36 -5.49
N GLN A 79 -9.15 -11.61 -4.84
CA GLN A 79 -10.61 -11.72 -5.04
C GLN A 79 -10.99 -11.44 -6.51
N ASN A 80 -10.27 -10.55 -7.20
CA ASN A 80 -10.42 -10.29 -8.63
C ASN A 80 -9.68 -11.27 -9.53
N ARG A 81 -9.25 -12.43 -9.01
CA ARG A 81 -8.48 -13.44 -9.77
C ARG A 81 -7.24 -12.85 -10.44
N LYS A 82 -6.57 -11.92 -9.77
CA LYS A 82 -5.39 -11.18 -10.24
C LYS A 82 -5.63 -10.33 -11.51
N GLN A 83 -6.88 -10.02 -11.87
CA GLN A 83 -7.22 -9.19 -13.03
C GLN A 83 -7.12 -7.70 -12.69
N TRP A 84 -6.08 -7.02 -13.19
CA TRP A 84 -5.78 -5.61 -12.90
C TRP A 84 -6.94 -4.66 -13.19
N THR A 85 -7.61 -4.80 -14.35
CA THR A 85 -8.73 -3.90 -14.71
C THR A 85 -9.88 -3.97 -13.70
N LYS A 86 -10.26 -5.17 -13.25
CA LYS A 86 -11.34 -5.34 -12.26
C LYS A 86 -10.91 -4.84 -10.88
N PHE A 87 -9.68 -5.16 -10.50
CA PHE A 87 -9.10 -4.72 -9.24
C PHE A 87 -9.00 -3.18 -9.16
N PHE A 88 -8.46 -2.52 -10.18
CA PHE A 88 -8.35 -1.05 -10.23
C PHE A 88 -9.71 -0.36 -10.20
N LYS A 89 -10.73 -0.94 -10.86
CA LYS A 89 -12.10 -0.44 -10.71
C LYS A 89 -12.62 -0.60 -9.28
N GLN A 90 -12.32 -1.71 -8.61
CA GLN A 90 -12.79 -1.97 -7.25
C GLN A 90 -12.14 -1.08 -6.19
N ILE A 91 -10.83 -0.79 -6.32
CA ILE A 91 -10.12 0.14 -5.41
C ILE A 91 -10.24 1.60 -5.86
N ASP A 92 -11.07 1.86 -6.87
CA ASP A 92 -11.36 3.20 -7.40
C ASP A 92 -10.12 3.94 -7.93
N TRP A 93 -9.25 3.27 -8.69
CA TRP A 93 -8.10 3.89 -9.39
C TRP A 93 -8.39 4.24 -10.85
N THR A 94 -9.50 3.75 -11.38
CA THR A 94 -9.95 3.99 -12.76
C THR A 94 -11.40 4.44 -12.78
N VAL A 95 -11.73 5.39 -13.65
CA VAL A 95 -13.04 6.02 -13.76
C VAL A 95 -13.61 5.94 -15.18
N GLY A 96 -14.95 6.08 -15.27
CA GLY A 96 -15.69 6.09 -16.53
C GLY A 96 -15.77 4.73 -17.22
N GLU A 97 -16.42 4.73 -18.38
CA GLU A 97 -16.67 3.51 -19.17
C GLU A 97 -15.39 2.90 -19.76
N PHE A 98 -14.39 3.74 -20.04
CA PHE A 98 -13.12 3.34 -20.64
C PHE A 98 -12.03 2.96 -19.62
N ASN A 99 -12.36 2.92 -18.32
CA ASN A 99 -11.40 2.66 -17.22
C ASN A 99 -10.17 3.58 -17.28
N ASN A 100 -10.40 4.88 -17.50
CA ASN A 100 -9.32 5.87 -17.50
C ASN A 100 -8.72 5.97 -16.10
N TYR A 101 -7.38 5.99 -15.99
CA TYR A 101 -6.73 6.20 -14.69
C TYR A 101 -7.09 7.57 -14.11
N ARG A 102 -7.30 7.61 -12.79
CA ARG A 102 -7.39 8.86 -12.03
C ARG A 102 -6.10 9.65 -12.14
N LYS A 103 -6.18 10.98 -12.25
CA LYS A 103 -5.01 11.85 -12.28
C LYS A 103 -4.46 12.06 -10.88
N TRP A 104 -3.20 11.72 -10.70
CA TRP A 104 -2.50 11.98 -9.45
C TRP A 104 -2.03 13.44 -9.39
N PRO A 105 -2.13 14.11 -8.22
CA PRO A 105 -2.83 13.66 -7.00
C PRO A 105 -4.34 13.99 -6.98
N GLN A 106 -4.82 14.88 -7.85
CA GLN A 106 -6.09 15.60 -7.65
C GLN A 106 -7.35 14.73 -7.68
N ASP A 107 -7.34 13.62 -8.43
CA ASP A 107 -8.53 12.78 -8.60
C ASP A 107 -8.61 11.64 -7.57
N PHE A 108 -7.62 11.49 -6.68
CA PHE A 108 -7.59 10.45 -5.64
C PHE A 108 -8.26 10.94 -4.36
N SER A 109 -8.86 10.01 -3.60
CA SER A 109 -9.54 10.29 -2.33
C SER A 109 -8.61 10.03 -1.16
N TYR A 110 -8.24 11.08 -0.43
CA TYR A 110 -7.33 11.03 0.73
C TYR A 110 -8.07 11.16 2.06
N ASP A 111 -9.18 10.44 2.21
CA ASP A 111 -10.00 10.46 3.40
C ASP A 111 -10.66 9.10 3.68
N MET A 112 -11.38 9.00 4.80
CA MET A 112 -12.00 7.76 5.27
C MET A 112 -13.17 7.26 4.40
N SER A 113 -13.70 8.07 3.49
CA SER A 113 -14.74 7.69 2.52
C SER A 113 -14.18 6.93 1.32
N ALA A 114 -12.86 6.97 1.12
CA ALA A 114 -12.19 6.25 0.02
C ALA A 114 -12.56 4.77 -0.03
N ALA A 115 -12.57 4.21 -1.24
CA ALA A 115 -12.81 2.80 -1.48
C ALA A 115 -11.84 1.92 -0.66
N LYS A 116 -12.26 0.71 -0.29
CA LYS A 116 -11.37 -0.26 0.37
C LYS A 116 -10.17 -0.51 -0.57
N GLY A 117 -8.94 -0.49 -0.03
CA GLY A 117 -7.70 -0.68 -0.78
C GLY A 117 -7.30 0.47 -1.70
N HIS A 118 -7.96 1.63 -1.63
CA HIS A 118 -7.60 2.81 -2.42
C HIS A 118 -6.18 3.31 -2.13
N LEU A 119 -5.72 3.20 -0.88
CA LEU A 119 -4.41 3.65 -0.42
C LEU A 119 -3.63 2.50 0.25
N PRO A 120 -2.28 2.57 0.29
CA PRO A 120 -1.42 3.55 -0.38
C PRO A 120 -1.36 3.37 -1.89
N LEU A 121 -0.93 4.39 -2.62
CA LEU A 121 -0.80 4.38 -4.07
C LEU A 121 0.49 3.70 -4.53
N THR A 122 0.43 3.07 -5.70
CA THR A 122 1.60 2.61 -6.45
C THR A 122 1.45 3.04 -7.89
N ASN A 123 2.44 3.77 -8.42
CA ASN A 123 2.38 4.30 -9.78
C ASN A 123 2.38 3.16 -10.82
N CYS A 124 1.26 3.02 -11.53
CA CYS A 124 1.07 2.01 -12.58
C CYS A 124 1.18 2.57 -14.02
N LEU A 125 1.57 3.84 -14.22
CA LEU A 125 1.72 4.44 -15.55
C LEU A 125 2.81 3.76 -16.40
N ARG A 126 3.78 3.11 -15.74
CA ARG A 126 4.85 2.33 -16.39
C ARG A 126 4.61 0.82 -16.33
N GLY A 127 3.35 0.42 -16.10
CA GLY A 127 2.95 -0.98 -15.93
C GLY A 127 2.82 -1.40 -14.47
N THR A 128 2.31 -2.62 -14.25
CA THR A 128 1.89 -3.12 -12.93
C THR A 128 2.95 -3.99 -12.23
N GLN A 129 4.16 -4.09 -12.79
CA GLN A 129 5.20 -4.98 -12.26
C GLN A 129 5.65 -4.59 -10.84
N LEU A 130 5.79 -3.29 -10.56
CA LEU A 130 6.14 -2.81 -9.22
C LEU A 130 5.05 -3.19 -8.22
N PHE A 131 3.79 -2.89 -8.55
CA PHE A 131 2.67 -3.18 -7.66
C PHE A 131 2.51 -4.68 -7.44
N LYS A 132 2.64 -5.49 -8.50
CA LYS A 132 2.67 -6.95 -8.42
C LYS A 132 3.75 -7.44 -7.46
N ALA A 133 4.97 -6.92 -7.57
CA ALA A 133 6.09 -7.32 -6.71
C ALA A 133 5.83 -6.98 -5.23
N ILE A 134 5.19 -5.84 -4.94
CA ILE A 134 4.77 -5.48 -3.58
C ILE A 134 3.69 -6.45 -3.07
N LEU A 135 2.64 -6.70 -3.87
CA LEU A 135 1.53 -7.56 -3.45
C LEU A 135 1.92 -9.03 -3.31
N GLU A 136 2.89 -9.51 -4.08
CA GLU A 136 3.43 -10.87 -4.00
C GLU A 136 4.61 -11.00 -3.02
N HIS A 137 4.96 -9.93 -2.29
CA HIS A 137 6.04 -9.97 -1.32
C HIS A 137 5.73 -10.95 -0.16
N PRO A 138 6.72 -11.73 0.33
CA PRO A 138 6.55 -12.66 1.45
C PRO A 138 5.99 -12.03 2.74
N ALA A 139 6.20 -10.73 2.91
CA ALA A 139 5.63 -9.92 4.00
C ALA A 139 4.10 -10.10 4.17
N PHE A 140 3.39 -10.41 3.08
CA PHE A 140 1.93 -10.53 3.05
C PHE A 140 1.45 -11.95 2.75
N GLU A 141 2.33 -12.95 2.83
CA GLU A 141 1.87 -14.34 2.82
C GLU A 141 1.14 -14.62 4.14
N LYS A 142 -0.01 -15.31 4.04
CA LYS A 142 -0.66 -15.81 5.24
C LYS A 142 0.29 -16.86 5.82
N ALA A 143 0.62 -16.74 7.10
CA ALA A 143 1.25 -17.86 7.80
C ALA A 143 0.34 -19.08 7.59
N ASP A 144 0.91 -20.21 7.16
CA ASP A 144 0.19 -21.47 7.08
C ASP A 144 -0.57 -21.64 8.39
N SER A 145 -1.89 -21.75 8.27
CA SER A 145 -2.83 -21.57 9.37
C SER A 145 -2.62 -22.59 10.49
N GLY A 146 -1.79 -22.23 11.47
CA GLY A 146 -1.91 -22.65 12.87
C GLY A 146 -2.41 -21.44 13.66
N GLY A 147 -3.68 -21.49 14.09
CA GLY A 147 -4.41 -20.32 14.60
C GLY A 147 -3.74 -19.58 15.75
N SER A 148 -3.84 -18.26 15.75
CA SER A 148 -3.76 -17.44 16.96
C SER A 148 -4.60 -16.17 16.80
N ASN A 149 -5.45 -15.93 17.81
CA ASN A 149 -6.32 -14.76 17.92
C ASN A 149 -5.47 -13.48 17.94
N GLY A 150 -5.85 -12.52 17.09
CA GLY A 150 -5.23 -11.20 17.05
C GLY A 150 -5.59 -10.37 18.29
N SER A 151 -4.65 -10.22 19.20
CA SER A 151 -4.70 -9.19 20.25
C SER A 151 -4.40 -7.82 19.63
N THR A 152 -5.24 -6.83 19.93
CA THR A 152 -5.02 -5.42 19.58
C THR A 152 -3.70 -4.93 20.21
N PRO A 153 -2.79 -4.30 19.44
CA PRO A 153 -1.55 -3.74 19.97
C PRO A 153 -1.79 -2.68 21.06
N ASP A 154 -0.92 -2.61 22.07
CA ASP A 154 -1.13 -1.74 23.26
C ASP A 154 -1.16 -0.24 22.97
N TRP A 155 -0.65 0.23 21.83
CA TRP A 155 -0.72 1.63 21.44
C TRP A 155 -2.11 2.08 20.95
N LEU A 156 -3.07 1.15 20.90
CA LEU A 156 -4.48 1.40 20.59
C LEU A 156 -5.39 1.50 21.83
N LYS A 157 -4.80 1.47 23.05
CA LYS A 157 -5.47 1.75 24.33
C LYS A 157 -5.11 3.15 24.80
#